data_AF-A0AAV0U1A6-F1
#
_entry.id   AF-A0AAV0U1A6-F1
#
_cell.length_a   1.000
_cell.length_b   1.000
_cell.length_c   1.000
_cell.angle_alpha   90.00
_cell.angle_beta   90.00
_cell.angle_gamma   90.00
#
_symmetry.space_group_name_H-M   'P 1'
#
loop_
_entity.id
_entity.type
_entity.pdbx_description
1 polymer ?
#
loop_
_entity_poly.entity_id
_entity_poly.type
_entity_poly.pdbx_seq_one_letter_code
_entity_poly.pdbx_strand_id
1 'polypeptide(L)'
;MATRRLDLVEVFECEGTVGFLRAKRRFDFYIYSDNSLRVQSGRIASAAHNSGAKRNPRARDTINHHIVQEEEQTEEVEKVEDDDDDQDGRGRRQDGGNEELVQDDRDAVNEAMALPREELQDRMEADSAEDREDIQVRAYDGHAIEETIGATCQQRGFVVDFKLVTWERRVHNTWLSQAVQCRAHLSIEHGISGQFVNMQDSEEAAQDFALRLVRHRFEPLEQAMYPLTPGRYRLYGITIAENAFVYECAVELTLEANGKVSGTSRELPFAQECALGGTWTRRTLNYLLRYEMHGNQHTYVYYGTATRSGVHGTWQNAKIPVLLTHLDTTTRQAECGLLAFELTSAVRVWSEAYHSDYPAAFKACVKLLLLASSRDPRLLPYPLVRAVASYCGYNWFRMDVHTSNGTTD
;
A
#
# COMPACT_ATOMS: atom_id res chain seq x y z
N MET A 1 6.17 27.13 -18.08
CA MET A 1 6.07 25.91 -17.26
C MET A 1 5.41 24.83 -18.10
N ALA A 2 6.14 23.76 -18.45
CA ALA A 2 5.56 22.64 -19.20
C ALA A 2 4.46 21.99 -18.33
N THR A 3 3.24 21.90 -18.85
CA THR A 3 2.10 21.31 -18.13
C THR A 3 2.40 19.83 -17.90
N ARG A 4 2.61 19.41 -16.64
CA ARG A 4 2.84 18.00 -16.32
C ARG A 4 1.65 17.17 -16.82
N ARG A 5 1.95 16.15 -17.62
CA ARG A 5 0.96 15.21 -18.14
C ARG A 5 0.49 14.29 -17.02
N LEU A 6 -0.74 14.50 -16.58
CA LEU A 6 -1.42 13.74 -15.53
C LEU A 6 -1.69 12.28 -15.92
N ASP A 7 -1.50 11.93 -17.19
CA ASP A 7 -1.73 10.63 -17.79
C ASP A 7 -0.44 9.86 -18.06
N LEU A 8 0.73 10.40 -17.68
CA LEU A 8 2.03 9.77 -17.88
C LEU A 8 2.78 9.58 -16.56
N VAL A 9 3.63 8.57 -16.54
CA VAL A 9 4.62 8.29 -15.51
C VAL A 9 6.00 8.41 -16.13
N GLU A 10 6.89 9.15 -15.49
CA GLU A 10 8.29 9.29 -15.91
C GLU A 10 9.11 8.15 -15.30
N VAL A 11 9.80 7.37 -16.15
CA VAL A 11 10.46 6.13 -15.74
C VAL A 11 11.96 6.19 -16.00
N PHE A 12 12.74 5.95 -14.95
CA PHE A 12 14.19 5.81 -15.00
C PHE A 12 14.57 4.36 -14.65
N GLU A 13 15.27 3.69 -15.54
CA GLU A 13 15.83 2.36 -15.32
C GLU A 13 17.33 2.54 -15.07
N CYS A 14 17.78 2.19 -13.86
CA CYS A 14 19.17 2.33 -13.44
C CYS A 14 19.74 0.98 -13.00
N GLU A 15 21.05 0.79 -13.18
CA GLU A 15 21.73 -0.43 -12.76
C GLU A 15 23.04 -0.14 -12.06
N GLY A 16 23.39 -0.99 -11.10
CA GLY A 16 24.66 -0.91 -10.41
C GLY A 16 24.70 -1.86 -9.22
N THR A 17 25.64 -1.59 -8.32
CA THR A 17 25.82 -2.36 -7.10
C THR A 17 25.57 -1.44 -5.92
N VAL A 18 24.77 -1.92 -4.97
CA VAL A 18 24.59 -1.29 -3.65
C VAL A 18 25.28 -2.19 -2.65
N GLY A 19 26.19 -1.66 -1.83
CA GLY A 19 27.14 -2.48 -1.08
C GLY A 19 26.48 -3.52 -0.17
N PHE A 20 25.44 -3.14 0.59
CA PHE A 20 24.72 -4.08 1.46
C PHE A 20 23.87 -5.12 0.70
N LEU A 21 23.54 -4.89 -0.58
CA LEU A 21 22.76 -5.83 -1.40
C LEU A 21 23.59 -6.95 -2.03
N ARG A 22 24.93 -6.86 -1.96
CA ARG A 22 25.93 -7.86 -2.38
C ARG A 22 25.82 -8.37 -3.83
N ALA A 23 24.93 -7.82 -4.63
CA ALA A 23 24.67 -8.24 -6.01
C ALA A 23 24.33 -7.03 -6.88
N LYS A 24 24.62 -7.15 -8.18
CA LYS A 24 24.21 -6.15 -9.16
C LYS A 24 22.68 -6.18 -9.30
N ARG A 25 22.05 -5.01 -9.18
CA ARG A 25 20.59 -4.85 -9.23
C ARG A 25 20.21 -3.87 -10.33
N ARG A 26 19.00 -4.05 -10.83
CA ARG A 26 18.29 -3.08 -11.65
C ARG A 26 17.20 -2.44 -10.80
N PHE A 27 17.08 -1.13 -10.86
CA PHE A 27 16.06 -0.35 -10.19
C PHE A 27 15.27 0.45 -11.22
N ASP A 28 13.95 0.33 -11.15
CA ASP A 28 13.02 1.11 -11.97
C ASP A 28 12.32 2.14 -11.09
N PHE A 29 12.57 3.42 -11.35
CA PHE A 29 12.00 4.56 -10.63
C PHE A 29 10.83 5.12 -11.45
N TYR A 30 9.63 5.05 -10.90
CA TYR A 30 8.39 5.55 -11.49
C TYR A 30 7.97 6.83 -10.78
N ILE A 31 8.17 7.98 -11.44
CA ILE A 31 7.81 9.30 -10.89
C ILE A 31 6.46 9.74 -11.45
N TYR A 32 5.52 9.96 -10.55
CA TYR A 32 4.17 10.37 -10.88
C TYR A 32 4.04 11.89 -10.84
N SER A 33 3.02 12.43 -11.51
CA SER A 33 2.84 13.89 -11.61
C SER A 33 2.58 14.59 -10.27
N ASP A 34 2.16 13.85 -9.25
CA ASP A 34 1.92 14.30 -7.87
C ASP A 34 3.13 14.13 -6.95
N ASN A 35 4.33 13.90 -7.52
CA ASN A 35 5.59 13.67 -6.82
C ASN A 35 5.67 12.36 -6.03
N SER A 36 4.65 11.49 -6.08
CA SER A 36 4.82 10.14 -5.55
C SER A 36 5.83 9.37 -6.41
N LEU A 37 6.58 8.48 -5.77
CA LEU A 37 7.60 7.65 -6.38
C LEU A 37 7.31 6.19 -6.03
N ARG A 38 7.34 5.32 -7.05
CA ARG A 38 7.40 3.87 -6.88
C ARG A 38 8.76 3.39 -7.35
N VAL A 39 9.40 2.52 -6.58
CA VAL A 39 10.69 1.94 -6.94
C VAL A 39 10.57 0.42 -6.97
N GLN A 40 10.85 -0.16 -8.12
CA GLN A 40 10.93 -1.62 -8.26
C GLN A 40 12.38 -2.04 -8.36
N SER A 41 12.72 -3.21 -7.80
CA SER A 41 14.07 -3.74 -7.87
C SER A 41 14.08 -5.18 -8.40
N GLY A 42 15.05 -5.48 -9.27
CA GLY A 42 15.26 -6.79 -9.86
C GLY A 42 16.73 -7.21 -9.79
N ARG A 43 16.98 -8.53 -9.71
CA ARG A 43 18.34 -9.08 -9.86
C ARG A 43 18.73 -9.09 -11.33
N ILE A 44 19.96 -8.69 -11.62
CA ILE A 44 20.54 -8.89 -12.95
C ILE A 44 21.26 -10.24 -12.91
N ALA A 45 20.74 -11.22 -13.65
CA ALA A 45 21.40 -12.52 -13.76
C ALA A 45 22.83 -12.32 -14.30
N SER A 46 23.84 -12.77 -13.56
CA SER A 46 25.20 -12.83 -14.07
C SER A 46 25.23 -13.83 -15.22
N ALA A 47 25.73 -13.42 -16.38
CA ALA A 47 25.82 -14.27 -17.58
C ALA A 47 26.79 -15.47 -17.42
N ALA A 48 27.39 -15.65 -16.24
CA ALA A 48 28.35 -16.71 -15.96
C ALA A 48 27.74 -17.85 -15.13
N HIS A 49 26.79 -18.60 -15.70
CA HIS A 49 26.52 -20.03 -15.41
C HIS A 49 25.42 -20.56 -16.33
N ASN A 50 25.66 -20.48 -17.64
CA ASN A 50 24.92 -21.27 -18.63
C ASN A 50 25.87 -22.29 -19.26
N SER A 51 26.22 -23.32 -18.47
CA SER A 51 26.69 -24.59 -19.00
C SER A 51 26.17 -25.72 -18.11
N GLY A 52 25.05 -26.32 -18.54
CA GLY A 52 24.70 -27.68 -18.12
C GLY A 52 23.63 -27.84 -17.03
N ALA A 53 22.40 -27.40 -17.28
CA ALA A 53 21.24 -28.02 -16.62
C ALA A 53 20.09 -28.15 -17.62
N LYS A 54 19.93 -29.35 -18.19
CA LYS A 54 18.72 -29.75 -18.91
C LYS A 54 17.54 -29.63 -17.94
N ARG A 55 16.74 -28.57 -18.07
CA ARG A 55 15.50 -28.41 -17.29
C ARG A 55 14.45 -29.40 -17.77
N ASN A 56 14.12 -30.34 -16.88
CA ASN A 56 13.10 -31.36 -16.98
C ASN A 56 11.70 -30.71 -16.92
N PRO A 57 10.80 -30.90 -17.90
CA PRO A 57 9.51 -30.21 -17.95
C PRO A 57 8.44 -31.01 -17.19
N ARG A 58 8.57 -31.16 -15.86
CA ARG A 58 7.52 -31.68 -14.97
C ARG A 58 7.69 -31.14 -13.55
N ALA A 59 7.27 -29.90 -13.35
CA ALA A 59 6.97 -29.31 -12.04
C ALA A 59 6.19 -27.99 -12.24
N ARG A 60 5.06 -28.10 -12.94
CA ARG A 60 3.93 -27.18 -12.84
C ARG A 60 2.72 -28.11 -12.66
N ASP A 61 1.84 -27.75 -11.74
CA ASP A 61 0.63 -28.48 -11.33
C ASP A 61 0.77 -29.34 -10.07
N THR A 62 0.81 -28.69 -8.90
CA THR A 62 0.18 -29.22 -7.67
C THR A 62 0.12 -28.16 -6.55
N ILE A 63 -0.78 -27.18 -6.67
CA ILE A 63 -1.49 -26.57 -5.52
C ILE A 63 -2.84 -26.10 -6.06
N ASN A 64 -3.73 -27.05 -6.30
CA ASN A 64 -5.17 -26.86 -6.49
C ASN A 64 -5.77 -28.27 -6.50
N HIS A 65 -6.14 -28.78 -5.32
CA HIS A 65 -7.21 -29.77 -5.10
C HIS A 65 -7.25 -30.16 -3.61
N HIS A 66 -8.46 -30.40 -3.12
CA HIS A 66 -8.91 -30.43 -1.71
C HIS A 66 -9.21 -29.01 -1.21
N ILE A 67 -10.45 -28.57 -1.00
CA ILE A 67 -11.61 -29.27 -0.44
C ILE A 67 -12.87 -28.68 -1.07
N VAL A 68 -13.53 -29.44 -1.96
CA VAL A 68 -14.96 -29.32 -2.27
C VAL A 68 -15.43 -30.75 -2.46
N GLN A 69 -16.14 -31.27 -1.45
CA GLN A 69 -17.20 -32.28 -1.54
C GLN A 69 -17.47 -32.77 -0.11
N GLU A 70 -18.54 -32.27 0.49
CA GLU A 70 -19.56 -33.12 1.10
C GLU A 70 -20.89 -32.34 1.07
N GLU A 71 -21.83 -32.92 0.33
CA GLU A 71 -23.20 -32.49 0.13
C GLU A 71 -24.08 -32.88 1.34
N GLU A 72 -25.12 -32.08 1.53
CA GLU A 72 -26.48 -32.44 1.97
C GLU A 72 -26.68 -33.60 2.97
N GLN A 73 -27.15 -33.24 4.16
CA GLN A 73 -28.25 -33.96 4.81
C GLN A 73 -29.09 -33.01 5.68
N THR A 74 -30.32 -32.80 5.24
CA THR A 74 -31.46 -32.32 6.04
C THR A 74 -31.87 -33.38 7.05
N GLU A 75 -32.18 -32.99 8.29
CA GLU A 75 -33.29 -33.58 9.06
C GLU A 75 -33.69 -32.67 10.24
N GLU A 76 -35.01 -32.47 10.35
CA GLU A 76 -35.75 -31.83 11.44
C GLU A 76 -35.70 -32.69 12.72
N VAL A 77 -35.62 -32.12 13.92
CA VAL A 77 -36.36 -32.58 15.12
C VAL A 77 -36.49 -31.44 16.17
N GLU A 78 -37.76 -31.14 16.45
CA GLU A 78 -38.47 -30.76 17.68
C GLU A 78 -37.85 -29.95 18.84
N LYS A 79 -38.59 -28.87 19.14
CA LYS A 79 -39.09 -28.40 20.44
C LYS A 79 -38.74 -29.22 21.70
N VAL A 80 -38.27 -28.51 22.73
CA VAL A 80 -38.74 -28.68 24.11
C VAL A 80 -38.96 -27.29 24.71
N GLU A 81 -40.17 -27.11 25.23
CA GLU A 81 -40.65 -25.95 25.99
C GLU A 81 -40.28 -26.11 27.48
N ASP A 82 -40.29 -24.95 28.16
CA ASP A 82 -40.80 -24.73 29.51
C ASP A 82 -39.89 -24.65 30.77
N ASP A 83 -40.24 -23.58 31.50
CA ASP A 83 -40.33 -23.34 32.93
C ASP A 83 -39.15 -22.71 33.72
N ASP A 84 -39.35 -21.41 33.97
CA ASP A 84 -39.58 -20.76 35.28
C ASP A 84 -38.64 -21.15 36.45
N ASP A 85 -37.95 -20.14 37.01
CA ASP A 85 -38.37 -19.63 38.34
C ASP A 85 -37.60 -18.38 38.78
N ASP A 86 -38.35 -17.56 39.52
CA ASP A 86 -38.02 -16.31 40.19
C ASP A 86 -36.76 -16.32 41.07
N GLN A 87 -36.09 -15.15 41.19
CA GLN A 87 -36.06 -14.43 42.46
C GLN A 87 -35.39 -13.04 42.43
N ASP A 88 -36.14 -12.10 43.02
CA ASP A 88 -35.74 -10.79 43.52
C ASP A 88 -34.46 -10.81 44.38
N GLY A 89 -33.58 -9.83 44.16
CA GLY A 89 -32.40 -9.61 44.99
C GLY A 89 -31.99 -8.13 45.02
N ARG A 90 -32.48 -7.41 46.04
CA ARG A 90 -32.19 -6.00 46.32
C ARG A 90 -30.69 -5.68 46.42
N GLY A 91 -30.27 -4.65 45.69
CA GLY A 91 -29.50 -3.52 46.20
C GLY A 91 -28.02 -3.72 46.59
N ARG A 92 -27.12 -3.04 45.87
CA ARG A 92 -26.10 -2.18 46.48
C ARG A 92 -25.47 -1.25 45.44
N ARG A 93 -25.54 0.05 45.71
CA ARG A 93 -24.61 1.03 45.14
C ARG A 93 -23.22 0.72 45.69
N GLN A 94 -22.26 0.48 44.80
CA GLN A 94 -20.85 0.70 45.07
C GLN A 94 -20.29 1.50 43.88
N ASP A 95 -20.18 2.81 44.10
CA ASP A 95 -19.07 3.60 43.58
C ASP A 95 -17.78 3.01 44.15
N GLY A 96 -16.85 2.61 43.29
CA GLY A 96 -15.52 2.21 43.69
C GLY A 96 -14.81 1.36 42.66
N GLY A 97 -13.75 1.91 42.06
CA GLY A 97 -12.67 1.10 41.49
C GLY A 97 -12.60 1.02 39.97
N ASN A 98 -12.49 2.15 39.27
CA ASN A 98 -12.13 2.22 37.85
C ASN A 98 -10.65 1.82 37.56
N GLU A 99 -10.01 1.10 38.47
CA GLU A 99 -8.59 0.71 38.41
C GLU A 99 -8.40 -0.77 38.04
N GLU A 100 -9.38 -1.64 38.30
CA GLU A 100 -9.27 -3.09 38.05
C GLU A 100 -9.42 -3.43 36.56
N LEU A 101 -10.33 -2.74 35.85
CA LEU A 101 -10.48 -2.81 34.38
C LEU A 101 -9.26 -2.27 33.61
N VAL A 102 -8.47 -1.39 34.23
CA VAL A 102 -7.24 -0.85 33.64
C VAL A 102 -6.06 -1.80 33.86
N GLN A 103 -6.10 -2.64 34.90
CA GLN A 103 -5.07 -3.63 35.20
C GLN A 103 -5.12 -4.80 34.22
N ASP A 104 -6.31 -5.35 33.95
CA ASP A 104 -6.53 -6.44 32.97
C ASP A 104 -6.11 -6.05 31.54
N ASP A 105 -6.41 -4.80 31.15
CA ASP A 105 -5.99 -4.24 29.85
C ASP A 105 -4.48 -3.96 29.77
N ARG A 106 -3.79 -3.75 30.90
CA ARG A 106 -2.32 -3.58 30.95
C ARG A 106 -1.61 -4.91 30.78
N ASP A 107 -2.10 -5.96 31.45
CA ASP A 107 -1.50 -7.29 31.38
C ASP A 107 -1.68 -7.89 29.97
N ALA A 108 -2.83 -7.68 29.32
CA ALA A 108 -3.04 -8.09 27.93
C ALA A 108 -2.12 -7.40 26.91
N VAL A 109 -1.75 -6.13 27.13
CA VAL A 109 -0.81 -5.40 26.25
C VAL A 109 0.64 -5.83 26.52
N ASN A 110 1.02 -6.06 27.78
CA ASN A 110 2.37 -6.50 28.14
C ASN A 110 2.62 -7.99 27.80
N GLU A 111 1.61 -8.86 27.88
CA GLU A 111 1.73 -10.29 27.57
C GLU A 111 1.76 -10.54 26.05
N ALA A 112 1.08 -9.71 25.25
CA ALA A 112 1.20 -9.71 23.79
C ALA A 112 2.60 -9.31 23.28
N MET A 113 3.46 -8.75 24.15
CA MET A 113 4.84 -8.37 23.82
C MET A 113 5.89 -9.47 24.04
N ALA A 114 5.51 -10.65 24.54
CA ALA A 114 6.43 -11.76 24.73
C ALA A 114 6.60 -12.61 23.45
N LEU A 115 7.07 -12.00 22.36
CA LEU A 115 8.03 -12.71 21.52
C LEU A 115 9.41 -12.35 22.08
N PRO A 116 10.10 -13.26 22.78
CA PRO A 116 11.36 -12.92 23.42
C PRO A 116 12.37 -12.51 22.35
N ARG A 117 12.67 -11.21 22.30
CA ARG A 117 13.79 -10.66 21.53
C ARG A 117 15.08 -11.44 21.84
N GLU A 118 15.22 -11.92 23.08
CA GLU A 118 16.34 -12.72 23.57
C GLU A 118 16.42 -14.14 22.99
N GLU A 119 15.30 -14.84 22.74
CA GLU A 119 15.34 -16.18 22.10
C GLU A 119 15.70 -16.13 20.61
N LEU A 120 15.41 -15.00 19.95
CA LEU A 120 15.87 -14.71 18.58
C LEU A 120 17.32 -14.19 18.52
N GLN A 121 17.80 -13.57 19.61
CA GLN A 121 19.12 -12.94 19.68
C GLN A 121 20.23 -13.90 20.14
N ASP A 122 19.93 -14.88 21.00
CA ASP A 122 20.93 -15.82 21.53
C ASP A 122 21.24 -17.00 20.58
N ARG A 123 20.47 -17.17 19.50
CA ARG A 123 20.83 -18.09 18.38
C ARG A 123 21.70 -17.42 17.31
N MET A 124 22.18 -16.19 17.53
CA MET A 124 22.83 -15.34 16.52
C MET A 124 24.37 -15.50 16.38
N GLU A 125 25.06 -16.30 17.21
CA GLU A 125 26.53 -16.29 17.27
C GLU A 125 27.28 -17.37 16.48
N ALA A 126 26.62 -18.18 15.67
CA ALA A 126 27.31 -19.02 14.70
C ALA A 126 26.60 -18.85 13.37
N ASP A 127 27.27 -18.33 12.33
CA ASP A 127 27.22 -18.96 11.01
C ASP A 127 28.05 -18.24 9.94
N SER A 128 28.75 -19.09 9.19
CA SER A 128 29.64 -18.81 8.07
C SER A 128 28.96 -18.14 6.86
N ALA A 129 29.74 -17.39 6.10
CA ALA A 129 29.30 -16.42 5.10
C ALA A 129 28.81 -17.00 3.74
N GLU A 130 28.71 -18.32 3.56
CA GLU A 130 28.68 -18.92 2.22
C GLU A 130 27.30 -19.30 1.65
N ASP A 131 26.20 -19.28 2.43
CA ASP A 131 24.87 -19.74 1.93
C ASP A 131 23.75 -18.66 1.89
N ARG A 132 24.08 -17.37 2.00
CA ARG A 132 23.07 -16.29 2.12
C ARG A 132 22.63 -15.68 0.78
N GLU A 133 22.12 -16.49 -0.14
CA GLU A 133 21.81 -16.04 -1.51
C GLU A 133 20.43 -15.38 -1.72
N ASP A 134 19.52 -15.34 -0.75
CA ASP A 134 18.13 -14.84 -0.95
C ASP A 134 17.80 -13.56 -0.17
N ILE A 135 18.43 -12.44 -0.56
CA ILE A 135 17.96 -11.09 -0.17
C ILE A 135 16.82 -10.67 -1.12
N GLN A 136 15.60 -10.59 -0.59
CA GLN A 136 14.45 -9.92 -1.22
C GLN A 136 14.52 -8.43 -0.90
N VAL A 137 14.17 -7.59 -1.88
CA VAL A 137 14.30 -6.13 -1.77
C VAL A 137 13.05 -5.46 -2.34
N ARG A 138 12.43 -4.56 -1.57
CA ARG A 138 11.31 -3.73 -2.02
C ARG A 138 11.47 -2.32 -1.49
N ALA A 139 10.94 -1.36 -2.22
CA ALA A 139 10.99 0.04 -1.83
C ALA A 139 9.58 0.59 -1.64
N TYR A 140 9.44 1.51 -0.69
CA TYR A 140 8.16 2.06 -0.25
C TYR A 140 8.31 3.52 0.16
N ASP A 141 7.16 4.19 0.37
CA ASP A 141 7.10 5.58 0.84
C ASP A 141 7.96 6.53 0.01
N GLY A 142 7.89 6.37 -1.32
CA GLY A 142 8.70 7.13 -2.24
C GLY A 142 8.11 8.52 -2.54
N HIS A 143 8.98 9.53 -2.52
CA HIS A 143 8.71 10.91 -2.94
C HIS A 143 9.81 11.41 -3.88
N ALA A 144 9.44 12.26 -4.84
CA ALA A 144 10.36 12.86 -5.80
C ALA A 144 10.11 14.36 -5.94
N ILE A 145 11.12 15.18 -5.65
CA ILE A 145 11.09 16.64 -5.78
C ILE A 145 11.88 17.03 -7.01
N GLU A 146 11.25 17.77 -7.93
CA GLU A 146 11.92 18.25 -9.14
C GLU A 146 12.93 19.34 -8.80
N GLU A 147 14.15 19.20 -9.33
CA GLU A 147 15.25 20.13 -9.11
C GLU A 147 15.87 20.52 -10.46
N THR A 148 16.35 21.77 -10.55
CA THR A 148 17.17 22.21 -11.68
C THR A 148 18.64 22.01 -11.31
N ILE A 149 19.29 21.06 -11.96
CA ILE A 149 20.69 20.71 -11.70
C ILE A 149 21.56 21.56 -12.64
N GLY A 150 22.49 22.32 -12.05
CA GLY A 150 23.50 23.11 -12.78
C GLY A 150 23.15 24.59 -12.97
N ALA A 151 24.14 25.47 -12.73
CA ALA A 151 23.97 26.92 -12.80
C ALA A 151 23.91 27.49 -14.24
N THR A 152 24.37 26.73 -15.23
CA THR A 152 24.57 27.21 -16.61
C THR A 152 23.79 26.42 -17.66
N CYS A 153 23.40 25.18 -17.35
CA CYS A 153 22.60 24.31 -18.21
C CYS A 153 21.43 23.84 -17.36
N GLN A 154 20.21 24.32 -17.65
CA GLN A 154 18.99 24.01 -16.88
C GLN A 154 18.59 22.54 -17.05
N GLN A 155 19.34 21.62 -16.45
CA GLN A 155 19.04 20.20 -16.52
C GLN A 155 17.99 19.86 -15.49
N ARG A 156 16.99 19.09 -15.92
CA ARG A 156 15.91 18.63 -15.07
C ARG A 156 16.34 17.35 -14.37
N GLY A 157 16.28 17.34 -13.04
CA GLY A 157 16.52 16.16 -12.23
C GLY A 157 15.53 16.08 -11.07
N PHE A 158 15.73 15.08 -10.21
CA PHE A 158 14.90 14.85 -9.04
C PHE A 158 15.75 14.58 -7.82
N VAL A 159 15.37 15.15 -6.69
CA VAL A 159 15.74 14.63 -5.37
C VAL A 159 14.69 13.59 -4.99
N VAL A 160 15.11 12.35 -4.81
CA VAL A 160 14.23 11.24 -4.42
C VAL A 160 14.50 10.83 -2.98
N ASP A 161 13.42 10.55 -2.25
CA ASP A 161 13.44 9.99 -0.89
C ASP A 161 12.54 8.75 -0.89
N PHE A 162 13.04 7.62 -0.39
CA PHE A 162 12.26 6.38 -0.27
C PHE A 162 12.86 5.46 0.78
N LYS A 163 12.08 4.50 1.27
CA LYS A 163 12.55 3.47 2.19
C LYS A 163 12.75 2.16 1.43
N LEU A 164 13.92 1.53 1.59
CA LEU A 164 14.21 0.21 1.05
C LEU A 164 14.12 -0.81 2.19
N VAL A 165 13.26 -1.80 2.03
CA VAL A 165 13.16 -2.94 2.94
C VAL A 165 13.83 -4.14 2.31
N THR A 166 14.74 -4.75 3.06
CA THR A 166 15.39 -6.00 2.70
C THR A 166 14.93 -7.10 3.62
N TRP A 167 14.62 -8.27 3.07
CA TRP A 167 14.39 -9.49 3.84
C TRP A 167 15.51 -10.46 3.53
N GLU A 168 16.26 -10.83 4.57
CA GLU A 168 17.30 -11.84 4.51
C GLU A 168 16.77 -13.11 5.17
N ARG A 169 16.75 -14.22 4.42
CA ARG A 169 16.47 -15.53 5.00
C ARG A 169 17.69 -15.95 5.82
N ARG A 170 17.48 -16.17 7.12
CA ARG A 170 18.49 -16.71 8.04
C ARG A 170 18.30 -18.23 8.22
N VAL A 171 19.30 -18.86 8.81
CA VAL A 171 19.26 -20.28 9.19
C VAL A 171 18.09 -20.50 10.15
N HIS A 172 17.34 -21.60 9.97
CA HIS A 172 16.05 -21.92 10.64
C HIS A 172 14.78 -21.25 10.09
N ASN A 173 14.76 -20.80 8.83
CA ASN A 173 13.57 -20.17 8.19
C ASN A 173 13.09 -18.88 8.86
N THR A 174 13.91 -18.24 9.69
CA THR A 174 13.62 -16.92 10.22
C THR A 174 13.98 -15.86 9.18
N TRP A 175 13.14 -14.85 9.03
CA TRP A 175 13.39 -13.71 8.14
C TRP A 175 13.82 -12.53 8.99
N LEU A 176 14.99 -11.96 8.70
CA LEU A 176 15.34 -10.65 9.23
C LEU A 176 14.92 -9.59 8.21
N SER A 177 14.02 -8.69 8.62
CA SER A 177 13.75 -7.47 7.89
C SER A 177 14.67 -6.34 8.38
N GLN A 178 15.19 -5.57 7.43
CA GLN A 178 15.88 -4.31 7.71
C GLN A 178 15.31 -3.26 6.79
N ALA A 179 15.08 -2.06 7.30
CA ALA A 179 14.59 -0.93 6.54
C ALA A 179 15.60 0.21 6.59
N VAL A 180 16.02 0.66 5.41
CA VAL A 180 17.00 1.75 5.23
C VAL A 180 16.34 2.89 4.47
N GLN A 181 16.58 4.12 4.90
CA GLN A 181 16.12 5.31 4.19
C GLN A 181 17.14 5.68 3.11
N CYS A 182 16.64 6.04 1.94
CA CYS A 182 17.43 6.50 0.82
C CYS A 182 17.13 7.96 0.53
N ARG A 183 18.17 8.78 0.36
CA ARG A 183 18.07 10.11 -0.26
C ARG A 183 19.07 10.22 -1.39
N ALA A 184 18.61 10.56 -2.59
CA ALA A 184 19.45 10.54 -3.78
C ALA A 184 19.04 11.58 -4.83
N HIS A 185 19.99 11.94 -5.69
CA HIS A 185 19.74 12.72 -6.89
C HIS A 185 19.60 11.77 -8.08
N LEU A 186 18.52 11.92 -8.84
CA LEU A 186 18.20 11.16 -10.03
C LEU A 186 18.13 12.10 -11.25
N SER A 187 18.86 11.77 -12.32
CA SER A 187 18.88 12.56 -13.55
C SER A 187 19.14 11.70 -14.79
N ILE A 188 18.84 12.25 -15.96
CA ILE A 188 19.08 11.56 -17.24
C ILE A 188 20.58 11.40 -17.51
N GLU A 189 21.42 12.35 -17.08
CA GLU A 189 22.84 12.32 -17.39
C GLU A 189 23.65 11.44 -16.44
N HIS A 190 23.32 11.47 -15.16
CA HIS A 190 24.14 10.84 -14.12
C HIS A 190 23.52 9.55 -13.58
N GLY A 191 22.30 9.19 -13.99
CA GLY A 191 21.55 8.11 -13.34
C GLY A 191 21.14 8.53 -11.94
N ILE A 192 21.38 7.69 -10.94
CA ILE A 192 21.06 7.99 -9.54
C ILE A 192 22.28 7.83 -8.64
N SER A 193 22.50 8.80 -7.76
CA SER A 193 23.54 8.74 -6.73
C SER A 193 23.06 9.39 -5.44
N GLY A 194 23.43 8.81 -4.31
CA GLY A 194 22.98 9.29 -3.01
C GLY A 194 23.47 8.41 -1.88
N GLN A 195 22.71 8.42 -0.78
CA GLN A 195 23.07 7.75 0.45
C GLN A 195 21.93 6.89 0.97
N PHE A 196 22.29 5.74 1.54
CA PHE A 196 21.41 4.94 2.37
C PHE A 196 21.77 5.12 3.85
N VAL A 197 20.79 5.39 4.69
CA VAL A 197 20.93 5.53 6.14
C VAL A 197 20.05 4.47 6.81
N ASN A 198 20.60 3.67 7.72
CA ASN A 198 19.79 2.71 8.47
C ASN A 198 18.87 3.46 9.43
N MET A 199 17.59 3.12 9.49
CA MET A 199 16.63 3.82 10.36
C MET A 199 16.90 3.60 11.86
N GLN A 200 17.69 2.58 12.22
CA GLN A 200 18.07 2.29 13.61
C GLN A 200 19.44 2.87 14.00
N ASP A 201 20.30 3.23 13.03
CA ASP A 201 21.67 3.69 13.30
C ASP A 201 21.77 5.22 13.20
N SER A 202 22.84 5.79 13.76
CA SER A 202 23.14 7.22 13.59
C SER A 202 23.49 7.55 12.12
N GLU A 203 23.30 8.80 11.71
CA GLU A 203 23.61 9.30 10.35
C GLU A 203 25.09 9.05 9.93
N GLU A 204 25.98 8.78 10.89
CA GLU A 204 27.39 8.49 10.66
C GLU A 204 27.62 7.15 9.93
N ALA A 205 26.63 6.26 9.88
CA ALA A 205 26.68 4.96 9.19
C ALA A 205 26.16 5.00 7.74
N ALA A 206 26.00 6.19 7.15
CA ALA A 206 25.50 6.35 5.80
C ALA A 206 26.37 5.64 4.74
N GLN A 207 25.75 4.90 3.82
CA GLN A 207 26.42 4.25 2.70
C GLN A 207 26.11 4.97 1.38
N ASP A 208 27.15 5.52 0.77
CA ASP A 208 27.06 6.11 -0.57
C ASP A 208 26.82 5.04 -1.65
N PHE A 209 26.09 5.43 -2.70
CA PHE A 209 25.89 4.60 -3.89
C PHE A 209 25.79 5.44 -5.16
N ALA A 210 26.08 4.80 -6.29
CA ALA A 210 25.83 5.35 -7.62
C ALA A 210 25.38 4.22 -8.58
N LEU A 211 24.27 4.42 -9.26
CA LEU A 211 23.73 3.53 -10.28
C LEU A 211 23.65 4.25 -11.62
N ARG A 212 24.14 3.58 -12.67
CA ARG A 212 24.18 4.12 -14.02
C ARG A 212 22.78 4.05 -14.66
N LEU A 213 22.37 5.12 -15.33
CA LEU A 213 21.18 5.09 -16.16
C LEU A 213 21.33 4.08 -17.31
N VAL A 214 20.33 3.24 -17.48
CA VAL A 214 20.17 2.34 -18.63
C VAL A 214 19.16 2.91 -19.62
N ARG A 215 18.03 3.41 -19.12
CA ARG A 215 16.95 3.91 -19.97
C ARG A 215 16.10 4.96 -19.26
N HIS A 216 15.67 5.97 -20.02
CA HIS A 216 14.65 6.94 -19.61
C HIS A 216 13.48 6.90 -20.59
N ARG A 217 12.25 6.96 -20.09
CA ARG A 217 11.03 6.93 -20.91
C ARG A 217 9.82 7.49 -20.17
N PHE A 218 8.73 7.73 -20.91
CA PHE A 218 7.41 8.00 -20.37
C PHE A 218 6.48 6.84 -20.67
N GLU A 219 5.71 6.42 -19.67
CA GLU A 219 4.71 5.35 -19.80
C GLU A 219 3.30 5.90 -19.51
N PRO A 220 2.25 5.41 -20.19
CA PRO A 220 0.88 5.72 -19.84
C PRO A 220 0.53 5.27 -18.41
N LEU A 221 -0.15 6.13 -17.66
CA LEU A 221 -0.69 5.77 -16.36
C LEU A 221 -1.99 4.98 -16.53
N GLU A 222 -1.90 3.65 -16.50
CA GLU A 222 -3.07 2.77 -16.66
C GLU A 222 -4.02 2.84 -15.47
N GLN A 223 -3.47 2.92 -14.26
CA GLN A 223 -4.22 2.93 -13.01
C GLN A 223 -3.62 3.95 -12.06
N ALA A 224 -4.49 4.70 -11.40
CA ALA A 224 -4.12 5.64 -10.36
C ALA A 224 -4.97 5.36 -9.11
N MET A 225 -4.43 5.61 -7.93
CA MET A 225 -5.20 5.60 -6.69
C MET A 225 -5.89 6.95 -6.47
N TYR A 226 -5.18 8.06 -6.67
CA TYR A 226 -5.72 9.41 -6.59
C TYR A 226 -6.28 9.94 -7.93
N PRO A 227 -7.44 10.64 -7.91
CA PRO A 227 -8.33 10.82 -6.76
C PRO A 227 -9.09 9.54 -6.45
N LEU A 228 -9.47 9.35 -5.19
CA LEU A 228 -10.33 8.23 -4.79
C LEU A 228 -11.74 8.42 -5.37
N THR A 229 -12.30 7.33 -5.89
CA THR A 229 -13.68 7.22 -6.38
C THR A 229 -14.29 5.92 -5.86
N PRO A 230 -15.62 5.76 -5.87
CA PRO A 230 -16.23 4.48 -5.51
C PRO A 230 -15.68 3.34 -6.37
N GLY A 231 -15.62 2.14 -5.81
CA GLY A 231 -15.04 0.98 -6.49
C GLY A 231 -14.27 0.05 -5.58
N ARG A 232 -13.55 -0.90 -6.18
CA ARG A 232 -12.73 -1.89 -5.49
C ARG A 232 -11.25 -1.64 -5.79
N TYR A 233 -10.43 -1.68 -4.76
CA TYR A 233 -8.99 -1.44 -4.84
C TYR A 233 -8.25 -2.57 -4.16
N ARG A 234 -7.17 -3.03 -4.78
CA ARG A 234 -6.21 -3.92 -4.14
C ARG A 234 -4.89 -3.18 -3.96
N LEU A 235 -4.40 -3.20 -2.75
CA LEU A 235 -3.15 -2.59 -2.38
C LEU A 235 -2.20 -3.65 -1.83
N TYR A 236 -0.91 -3.39 -2.02
CA TYR A 236 0.15 -4.21 -1.48
C TYR A 236 1.22 -3.29 -0.93
N GLY A 237 1.70 -3.53 0.27
CA GLY A 237 2.88 -2.83 0.74
C GLY A 237 3.22 -3.18 2.16
N ILE A 238 3.56 -2.18 2.96
CA ILE A 238 4.06 -2.41 4.31
C ILE A 238 3.45 -1.47 5.34
N THR A 239 3.46 -1.94 6.59
CA THR A 239 3.43 -1.07 7.77
C THR A 239 4.79 -1.18 8.46
N ILE A 240 5.28 -0.05 8.97
CA ILE A 240 6.55 0.04 9.71
C ILE A 240 6.20 0.62 11.08
N ALA A 241 6.44 -0.11 12.16
CA ALA A 241 6.32 0.40 13.52
C ALA A 241 7.47 1.39 13.84
N GLU A 242 7.31 2.27 14.82
CA GLU A 242 8.38 3.22 15.23
C GLU A 242 9.64 2.50 15.74
N ASN A 243 9.54 1.26 16.21
CA ASN A 243 10.68 0.39 16.53
C ASN A 243 11.37 -0.23 15.28
N ALA A 244 10.96 0.19 14.08
CA ALA A 244 11.40 -0.26 12.76
C ALA A 244 11.04 -1.71 12.38
N PHE A 245 10.14 -2.36 13.13
CA PHE A 245 9.59 -3.65 12.70
C PHE A 245 8.69 -3.46 11.47
N VAL A 246 8.82 -4.35 10.48
CA VAL A 246 8.12 -4.24 9.19
C VAL A 246 7.15 -5.40 9.01
N TYR A 247 5.88 -5.08 8.76
CA TYR A 247 4.86 -6.04 8.35
C TYR A 247 4.54 -5.83 6.87
N GLU A 248 4.54 -6.92 6.11
CA GLU A 248 4.12 -6.90 4.70
C GLU A 248 2.63 -7.21 4.62
N CYS A 249 1.86 -6.37 3.95
CA CYS A 249 0.40 -6.43 3.96
C CYS A 249 -0.19 -6.45 2.55
N ALA A 250 -1.23 -7.26 2.37
CA ALA A 250 -2.16 -7.15 1.26
C ALA A 250 -3.51 -6.59 1.76
N VAL A 251 -4.04 -5.58 1.09
CA VAL A 251 -5.26 -4.88 1.51
C VAL A 251 -6.26 -4.86 0.36
N GLU A 252 -7.48 -5.32 0.61
CA GLU A 252 -8.62 -5.13 -0.29
C GLU A 252 -9.56 -4.08 0.28
N LEU A 253 -9.90 -3.06 -0.52
CA LEU A 253 -10.80 -1.97 -0.15
C LEU A 253 -11.99 -1.91 -1.10
N THR A 254 -13.16 -1.69 -0.55
CA THR A 254 -14.38 -1.31 -1.26
C THR A 254 -14.80 0.08 -0.80
N LEU A 255 -14.77 1.03 -1.72
CA LEU A 255 -15.18 2.41 -1.50
C LEU A 255 -16.61 2.61 -1.98
N GLU A 256 -17.51 2.95 -1.07
CA GLU A 256 -18.92 3.20 -1.36
C GLU A 256 -19.18 4.68 -1.66
N ALA A 257 -20.18 4.98 -2.50
CA ALA A 257 -20.53 6.35 -2.86
C ALA A 257 -20.98 7.24 -1.69
N ASN A 258 -21.37 6.65 -0.56
CA ASN A 258 -21.73 7.34 0.68
C ASN A 258 -20.51 7.75 1.54
N GLY A 259 -19.28 7.52 1.07
CA GLY A 259 -18.05 7.83 1.81
C GLY A 259 -17.61 6.75 2.79
N LYS A 260 -18.23 5.57 2.82
CA LYS A 260 -17.79 4.43 3.64
C LYS A 260 -16.75 3.60 2.91
N VAL A 261 -15.79 3.07 3.68
CA VAL A 261 -14.87 2.03 3.23
C VAL A 261 -15.07 0.76 4.05
N SER A 262 -15.02 -0.38 3.38
CA SER A 262 -14.99 -1.72 3.96
C SER A 262 -13.97 -2.58 3.22
N GLY A 263 -13.59 -3.72 3.80
CA GLY A 263 -12.71 -4.67 3.13
C GLY A 263 -11.93 -5.53 4.10
N THR A 264 -10.74 -5.97 3.67
CA THR A 264 -9.86 -6.82 4.49
C THR A 264 -8.40 -6.41 4.36
N SER A 265 -7.62 -6.70 5.38
CA SER A 265 -6.16 -6.60 5.38
C SER A 265 -5.58 -7.89 5.92
N ARG A 266 -4.53 -8.38 5.28
CA ARG A 266 -3.79 -9.57 5.69
C ARG A 266 -2.31 -9.25 5.74
N GLU A 267 -1.70 -9.47 6.88
CA GLU A 267 -0.25 -9.49 7.03
C GLU A 267 0.27 -10.81 6.46
N LEU A 268 1.13 -10.76 5.44
CA LEU A 268 1.54 -11.95 4.66
C LEU A 268 2.31 -13.01 5.44
N PRO A 269 3.11 -12.69 6.48
CA PRO A 269 3.68 -13.72 7.34
C PRO A 269 2.62 -14.51 8.12
N PHE A 270 1.42 -13.97 8.28
CA PHE A 270 0.35 -14.53 9.09
C PHE A 270 -0.83 -14.97 8.21
N ALA A 271 -1.53 -16.01 8.66
CA ALA A 271 -2.71 -16.52 7.94
C ALA A 271 -3.97 -15.66 8.17
N GLN A 272 -3.95 -14.76 9.17
CA GLN A 272 -5.13 -14.03 9.60
C GLN A 272 -5.51 -12.92 8.63
N GLU A 273 -6.76 -12.97 8.18
CA GLU A 273 -7.39 -11.91 7.41
C GLU A 273 -8.31 -11.11 8.31
N CYS A 274 -8.01 -9.83 8.46
CA CYS A 274 -8.70 -8.92 9.36
C CYS A 274 -9.66 -8.03 8.58
N ALA A 275 -10.92 -7.98 9.01
CA ALA A 275 -11.89 -7.05 8.46
C ALA A 275 -11.51 -5.60 8.81
N LEU A 276 -11.73 -4.70 7.87
CA LEU A 276 -11.59 -3.25 8.07
C LEU A 276 -12.89 -2.51 7.75
N GLY A 277 -13.08 -1.37 8.42
CA GLY A 277 -14.22 -0.50 8.22
C GLY A 277 -13.91 0.95 8.59
N GLY A 278 -14.44 1.91 7.82
CA GLY A 278 -14.19 3.32 8.07
C GLY A 278 -14.80 4.26 7.03
N THR A 279 -14.10 5.37 6.78
CA THR A 279 -14.54 6.42 5.86
C THR A 279 -13.45 6.82 4.86
N TRP A 280 -13.88 7.37 3.73
CA TRP A 280 -12.98 7.89 2.71
C TRP A 280 -13.49 9.23 2.17
N THR A 281 -12.56 10.03 1.67
CA THR A 281 -12.80 11.23 0.87
C THR A 281 -12.01 11.12 -0.42
N ARG A 282 -12.14 12.08 -1.35
CA ARG A 282 -11.36 12.07 -2.61
C ARG A 282 -9.84 12.00 -2.42
N ARG A 283 -9.31 12.33 -1.23
CA ARG A 283 -7.88 12.34 -0.91
C ARG A 283 -7.50 11.40 0.24
N THR A 284 -8.41 11.17 1.19
CA THR A 284 -8.06 10.49 2.44
C THR A 284 -8.82 9.19 2.60
N LEU A 285 -8.22 8.26 3.34
CA LEU A 285 -8.75 6.96 3.69
C LEU A 285 -8.49 6.75 5.18
N ASN A 286 -9.55 6.58 5.98
CA ASN A 286 -9.42 6.32 7.41
C ASN A 286 -10.20 5.07 7.76
N TYR A 287 -9.58 4.09 8.40
CA TYR A 287 -10.26 2.85 8.78
C TYR A 287 -9.75 2.27 10.08
N LEU A 288 -10.61 1.47 10.70
CA LEU A 288 -10.27 0.63 11.83
C LEU A 288 -9.96 -0.78 11.31
N LEU A 289 -8.92 -1.38 11.89
CA LEU A 289 -8.57 -2.79 11.72
C LEU A 289 -8.73 -3.49 13.07
N ARG A 290 -9.39 -4.64 13.09
CA ARG A 290 -9.50 -5.49 14.27
C ARG A 290 -8.64 -6.72 14.08
N TYR A 291 -7.67 -6.88 14.98
CA TYR A 291 -6.73 -7.99 15.02
C TYR A 291 -6.98 -8.81 16.28
N GLU A 292 -6.80 -10.12 16.22
CA GLU A 292 -6.98 -11.02 17.36
C GLU A 292 -5.67 -11.77 17.61
N MET A 293 -5.10 -11.60 18.79
CA MET A 293 -3.87 -12.26 19.22
C MET A 293 -4.13 -12.95 20.55
N HIS A 294 -3.84 -14.25 20.67
CA HIS A 294 -3.99 -15.00 21.93
C HIS A 294 -5.40 -14.89 22.58
N GLY A 295 -6.45 -14.74 21.77
CA GLY A 295 -7.83 -14.55 22.26
C GLY A 295 -8.18 -13.11 22.67
N ASN A 296 -7.21 -12.18 22.59
CA ASN A 296 -7.42 -10.76 22.85
C ASN A 296 -7.64 -9.99 21.55
N GLN A 297 -8.61 -9.08 21.56
CA GLN A 297 -8.92 -8.24 20.42
C GLN A 297 -8.21 -6.89 20.51
N HIS A 298 -7.33 -6.62 19.54
CA HIS A 298 -6.62 -5.38 19.37
C HIS A 298 -7.28 -4.57 18.25
N THR A 299 -7.43 -3.26 18.44
CA THR A 299 -8.00 -2.37 17.44
C THR A 299 -6.99 -1.30 17.05
N TYR A 300 -6.76 -1.14 15.76
CA TYR A 300 -5.81 -0.18 15.20
C TYR A 300 -6.54 0.80 14.29
N VAL A 301 -6.15 2.07 14.37
CA VAL A 301 -6.67 3.16 13.52
C VAL A 301 -5.62 3.46 12.46
N TYR A 302 -6.04 3.46 11.20
CA TYR A 302 -5.21 3.76 10.03
C TYR A 302 -5.67 5.07 9.40
N TYR A 303 -4.71 5.95 9.12
CA TYR A 303 -4.90 7.22 8.44
C TYR A 303 -4.05 7.25 7.17
N GLY A 304 -4.69 7.30 6.01
CA GLY A 304 -4.06 7.24 4.70
C GLY A 304 -4.36 8.45 3.83
N THR A 305 -3.37 8.90 3.09
CA THR A 305 -3.47 9.88 2.01
C THR A 305 -3.19 9.20 0.68
N ALA A 306 -4.14 9.28 -0.25
CA ALA A 306 -4.01 8.72 -1.58
C ALA A 306 -3.08 9.58 -2.46
N THR A 307 -2.14 8.91 -3.11
CA THR A 307 -1.31 9.42 -4.21
C THR A 307 -1.70 8.72 -5.50
N ARG A 308 -1.04 9.01 -6.61
CA ARG A 308 -1.24 8.28 -7.86
C ARG A 308 -0.76 6.84 -7.75
N SER A 309 0.36 6.61 -7.05
CA SER A 309 0.95 5.28 -6.88
C SER A 309 0.24 4.40 -5.85
N GLY A 310 -0.45 4.98 -4.85
CA GLY A 310 -1.03 4.21 -3.75
C GLY A 310 -1.53 5.06 -2.59
N VAL A 311 -1.30 4.60 -1.36
CA VAL A 311 -1.69 5.25 -0.09
C VAL A 311 -0.51 5.25 0.87
N HIS A 312 -0.23 6.39 1.49
CA HIS A 312 0.76 6.53 2.57
C HIS A 312 0.12 7.19 3.78
N GLY A 313 0.67 6.95 4.97
CA GLY A 313 0.23 7.64 6.17
C GLY A 313 0.66 6.94 7.44
N THR A 314 -0.20 6.92 8.45
CA THR A 314 0.12 6.44 9.79
C THR A 314 -0.89 5.43 10.29
N TRP A 315 -0.46 4.63 11.26
CA TRP A 315 -1.33 3.74 12.02
C TRP A 315 -0.96 3.80 13.50
N GLN A 316 -1.93 3.53 14.36
CA GLN A 316 -1.71 3.45 15.79
C GLN A 316 -2.77 2.57 16.46
N ASN A 317 -2.42 1.96 17.58
CA ASN A 317 -3.39 1.29 18.44
C ASN A 317 -4.42 2.29 18.97
N ALA A 318 -5.70 1.93 18.86
CA ALA A 318 -6.82 2.78 19.22
C ALA A 318 -6.83 3.13 20.72
N LYS A 319 -6.20 2.32 21.57
CA LYS A 319 -6.11 2.55 23.01
C LYS A 319 -4.98 3.53 23.40
N ILE A 320 -3.98 3.80 22.54
CA ILE A 320 -2.85 4.69 22.87
C ILE A 320 -3.30 6.06 23.39
N PRO A 321 -4.22 6.80 22.72
CA PRO A 321 -4.61 8.13 23.18
C PRO A 321 -5.20 8.14 24.60
N VAL A 322 -5.74 7.02 25.05
CA VAL A 322 -6.33 6.83 26.38
C VAL A 322 -5.26 6.40 27.40
N LEU A 323 -4.22 5.70 26.96
CA LEU A 323 -3.18 5.09 27.80
C LEU A 323 -1.86 5.88 27.86
N LEU A 324 -1.81 7.09 27.29
CA LEU A 324 -0.61 7.93 27.11
C LEU A 324 0.27 8.13 28.36
N THR A 325 -0.27 7.99 29.56
CA THR A 325 0.46 8.19 30.82
C THR A 325 1.10 6.92 31.41
N HIS A 326 0.87 5.74 30.82
CA HIS A 326 1.24 4.45 31.44
C HIS A 326 1.95 3.44 30.55
N LEU A 327 2.14 3.73 29.25
CA LEU A 327 2.90 2.86 28.36
C LEU A 327 4.38 3.22 28.40
N ASP A 328 5.25 2.21 28.48
CA ASP A 328 6.68 2.43 28.30
C ASP A 328 6.99 2.82 26.85
N THR A 329 8.18 3.38 26.62
CA THR A 329 8.57 3.86 25.29
C THR A 329 8.62 2.74 24.27
N THR A 330 9.05 1.54 24.67
CA THR A 330 9.19 0.38 23.79
C THR A 330 7.83 -0.11 23.28
N THR A 331 6.85 -0.28 24.16
CA THR A 331 5.49 -0.69 23.80
C THR A 331 4.85 0.34 22.89
N ARG A 332 4.98 1.62 23.25
CA ARG A 332 4.43 2.71 22.44
C ARG A 332 5.00 2.66 21.01
N GLN A 333 6.30 2.47 20.86
CA GLN A 333 6.95 2.41 19.56
C GLN A 333 6.55 1.18 18.73
N ALA A 334 6.13 0.10 19.37
CA ALA A 334 5.61 -1.08 18.68
C ALA A 334 4.15 -0.91 18.24
N GLU A 335 3.40 -0.01 18.87
CA GLU A 335 1.94 0.14 18.72
C GLU A 335 1.54 1.34 17.84
N CYS A 336 2.49 2.01 17.21
CA CYS A 336 2.23 3.01 16.20
C CYS A 336 3.32 3.04 15.13
N GLY A 337 3.01 3.64 13.99
CA GLY A 337 3.97 3.75 12.91
C GLY A 337 3.41 4.30 11.60
N LEU A 338 4.09 3.94 10.52
CA LEU A 338 3.80 4.39 9.15
C LEU A 338 3.20 3.26 8.32
N LEU A 339 2.37 3.62 7.34
CA LEU A 339 1.89 2.72 6.29
C LEU A 339 2.30 3.25 4.92
N ALA A 340 2.63 2.34 4.02
CA ALA A 340 2.92 2.64 2.63
C ALA A 340 2.45 1.47 1.75
N PHE A 341 1.31 1.67 1.08
CA PHE A 341 0.69 0.67 0.22
C PHE A 341 0.68 1.15 -1.23
N GLU A 342 1.08 0.29 -2.14
CA GLU A 342 1.05 0.51 -3.58
C GLU A 342 -0.23 -0.04 -4.19
N LEU A 343 -0.77 0.67 -5.18
CA LEU A 343 -1.91 0.18 -5.95
C LEU A 343 -1.48 -0.95 -6.89
N THR A 344 -2.14 -2.10 -6.75
CA THR A 344 -1.93 -3.25 -7.63
C THR A 344 -3.08 -3.43 -8.62
N SER A 345 -4.31 -3.13 -8.20
CA SER A 345 -5.47 -3.13 -9.10
C SER A 345 -6.57 -2.17 -8.63
N ALA A 346 -7.25 -1.52 -9.57
CA ALA A 346 -8.43 -0.71 -9.30
C ALA A 346 -9.57 -1.02 -10.28
N VAL A 347 -10.76 -1.26 -9.74
CA VAL A 347 -12.03 -1.34 -10.48
C VAL A 347 -12.91 -0.19 -9.99
N ARG A 348 -12.91 0.91 -10.75
CA ARG A 348 -13.63 2.13 -10.39
C ARG A 348 -15.06 2.10 -10.89
N VAL A 349 -15.97 2.58 -10.06
CA VAL A 349 -17.36 2.84 -10.39
C VAL A 349 -17.49 4.32 -10.71
N TRP A 350 -17.73 4.60 -11.98
CA TRP A 350 -17.88 5.96 -12.49
C TRP A 350 -19.33 6.40 -12.41
N SER A 351 -19.55 7.65 -12.04
CA SER A 351 -20.86 8.30 -12.04
C SER A 351 -20.71 9.78 -12.31
N GLU A 352 -21.84 10.47 -12.48
CA GLU A 352 -21.90 11.90 -12.72
C GLU A 352 -21.12 12.73 -11.69
N ALA A 353 -21.08 12.29 -10.43
CA ALA A 353 -20.32 12.94 -9.36
C ALA A 353 -18.78 12.92 -9.56
N TYR A 354 -18.28 12.05 -10.44
CA TYR A 354 -16.84 11.83 -10.69
C TYR A 354 -16.46 12.06 -12.15
N HIS A 355 -17.28 12.81 -12.88
CA HIS A 355 -17.11 13.03 -14.32
C HIS A 355 -15.76 13.66 -14.71
N SER A 356 -15.26 14.58 -13.89
CA SER A 356 -13.97 15.24 -14.07
C SER A 356 -12.80 14.25 -14.01
N ASP A 357 -13.01 13.05 -13.48
CA ASP A 357 -11.99 12.03 -13.26
C ASP A 357 -12.07 10.87 -14.24
N TYR A 358 -13.03 10.87 -15.16
CA TYR A 358 -13.15 9.79 -16.13
C TYR A 358 -11.84 9.62 -16.93
N PRO A 359 -11.50 8.38 -17.33
CA PRO A 359 -10.28 8.10 -18.07
C PRO A 359 -10.17 8.97 -19.32
N ALA A 360 -8.95 9.44 -19.63
CA ALA A 360 -8.70 10.31 -20.78
C ALA A 360 -9.15 9.66 -22.10
N ALA A 361 -8.92 8.35 -22.26
CA ALA A 361 -9.38 7.58 -23.40
C ALA A 361 -10.92 7.57 -23.50
N PHE A 362 -11.63 7.38 -22.39
CA PHE A 362 -13.10 7.45 -22.37
C PHE A 362 -13.60 8.84 -22.80
N LYS A 363 -13.02 9.91 -22.22
CA LYS A 363 -13.35 11.30 -22.58
C LYS A 363 -13.13 11.56 -24.09
N ALA A 364 -12.03 11.08 -24.64
CA ALA A 364 -11.72 11.21 -26.06
C ALA A 364 -12.74 10.44 -26.94
N CYS A 365 -13.11 9.22 -26.55
CA CYS A 365 -14.13 8.43 -27.23
C CYS A 365 -15.50 9.13 -27.21
N VAL A 366 -15.95 9.64 -26.07
CA VAL A 366 -17.21 10.39 -25.98
C VAL A 366 -17.18 11.62 -26.88
N LYS A 367 -16.09 12.40 -26.88
CA LYS A 367 -15.94 13.55 -27.79
C LYS A 367 -16.03 13.14 -29.26
N LEU A 368 -15.37 12.06 -29.65
CA LEU A 368 -15.43 11.55 -31.02
C LEU A 368 -16.84 11.09 -31.40
N LEU A 369 -17.57 10.43 -30.48
CA LEU A 369 -18.96 10.05 -30.69
C LEU A 369 -19.86 11.29 -30.88
N LEU A 370 -19.71 12.31 -30.05
CA LEU A 370 -20.48 13.56 -30.20
C LEU A 370 -20.19 14.25 -31.55
N LEU A 371 -18.92 14.29 -31.97
CA LEU A 371 -18.52 14.85 -33.26
C LEU A 371 -19.04 14.04 -34.46
N ALA A 372 -19.09 12.71 -34.34
CA ALA A 372 -19.67 11.86 -35.38
C ALA A 372 -21.19 12.06 -35.48
N SER A 373 -21.89 12.11 -34.33
CA SER A 373 -23.34 12.34 -34.26
C SER A 373 -23.75 13.70 -34.82
N SER A 374 -22.93 14.74 -34.63
CA SER A 374 -23.23 16.09 -35.14
C SER A 374 -23.04 16.19 -36.65
N ARG A 375 -22.16 15.37 -37.23
CA ARG A 375 -21.90 15.33 -38.67
C ARG A 375 -22.96 14.55 -39.45
N ASP A 376 -23.33 13.36 -38.97
CA ASP A 376 -24.46 12.60 -39.52
C ASP A 376 -25.09 11.74 -38.41
N PRO A 377 -26.33 12.06 -37.99
CA PRO A 377 -27.05 11.30 -36.96
C PRO A 377 -27.23 9.80 -37.26
N ARG A 378 -27.03 9.36 -38.51
CA ARG A 378 -27.15 7.96 -38.92
C ARG A 378 -25.86 7.16 -38.73
N LEU A 379 -24.73 7.82 -38.46
CA LEU A 379 -23.43 7.15 -38.28
C LEU A 379 -23.34 6.38 -36.97
N LEU A 380 -24.07 6.82 -35.94
CA LEU A 380 -24.04 6.19 -34.62
C LEU A 380 -25.36 5.49 -34.30
N PRO A 381 -25.32 4.23 -33.83
CA PRO A 381 -26.51 3.57 -33.33
C PRO A 381 -27.13 4.36 -32.17
N TYR A 382 -28.42 4.66 -32.26
CA TYR A 382 -29.16 5.34 -31.19
C TYR A 382 -28.97 4.69 -29.79
N PRO A 383 -28.93 3.35 -29.64
CA PRO A 383 -28.65 2.72 -28.34
C PRO A 383 -27.31 3.12 -27.73
N LEU A 384 -26.27 3.31 -28.56
CA LEU A 384 -24.95 3.72 -28.10
C LEU A 384 -24.97 5.15 -27.57
N VAL A 385 -25.60 6.07 -28.31
CA VAL A 385 -25.72 7.48 -27.89
C VAL A 385 -26.50 7.59 -26.59
N ARG A 386 -27.60 6.84 -26.45
CA ARG A 386 -28.40 6.80 -25.23
C ARG A 386 -27.61 6.22 -24.05
N ALA A 387 -26.86 5.14 -24.25
CA ALA A 387 -26.02 4.55 -23.21
C ALA A 387 -24.96 5.53 -22.71
N VAL A 388 -24.26 6.21 -23.62
CA VAL A 388 -23.26 7.22 -23.27
C VAL A 388 -23.88 8.40 -22.53
N ALA A 389 -25.00 8.92 -23.01
CA ALA A 389 -25.70 10.03 -22.36
C ALA A 389 -26.18 9.66 -20.94
N SER A 390 -26.72 8.45 -20.78
CA SER A 390 -27.12 7.92 -19.46
C SER A 390 -25.93 7.72 -18.52
N TYR A 391 -24.78 7.29 -19.05
CA TYR A 391 -23.59 7.01 -18.26
C TYR A 391 -22.82 8.28 -17.85
N CYS A 392 -22.72 9.27 -18.73
CA CYS A 392 -22.05 10.53 -18.45
C CYS A 392 -22.91 11.44 -17.54
N GLY A 393 -24.23 11.27 -17.57
CA GLY A 393 -25.15 12.18 -16.91
C GLY A 393 -25.35 13.48 -17.69
N TYR A 394 -26.43 14.19 -17.38
CA TYR A 394 -26.79 15.42 -18.09
C TYR A 394 -25.80 16.55 -17.83
N ASN A 395 -25.26 16.65 -16.60
CA ASN A 395 -24.38 17.75 -16.24
C ASN A 395 -23.03 17.68 -16.97
N TRP A 396 -22.60 16.51 -17.43
CA TRP A 396 -21.39 16.38 -18.26
C TRP A 396 -21.44 17.30 -19.49
N PHE A 397 -22.57 17.31 -20.19
CA PHE A 397 -22.71 18.03 -21.47
C PHE A 397 -23.03 19.51 -21.30
N ARG A 398 -23.34 19.97 -20.08
CA ARG A 398 -23.63 21.39 -19.79
C ARG A 398 -22.40 22.23 -19.42
N MET A 399 -21.31 21.59 -19.02
CA MET A 399 -20.15 22.29 -18.43
C MET A 399 -19.41 23.25 -19.39
N ASP A 400 -19.68 23.20 -20.70
CA ASP A 400 -19.06 24.08 -21.70
C ASP A 400 -19.91 25.32 -22.09
N VAL A 401 -21.07 25.55 -21.47
CA VAL A 401 -21.97 26.67 -21.87
C VAL A 401 -21.73 27.97 -21.08
N HIS A 402 -20.95 27.95 -19.99
CA HIS A 402 -20.77 29.12 -19.12
C HIS A 402 -19.35 29.71 -19.04
N THR A 403 -18.36 29.15 -19.74
CA THR A 403 -16.99 29.69 -19.79
C THR A 403 -16.70 30.59 -21.00
N SER A 404 -17.70 30.87 -21.85
CA SER A 404 -17.56 31.72 -23.04
C SER A 404 -18.20 33.12 -22.93
N ASN A 405 -18.61 33.56 -21.74
CA ASN A 405 -18.91 34.97 -21.44
C ASN A 405 -17.94 35.36 -20.32
N GLY A 406 -16.84 36.07 -20.55
CA GLY A 406 -16.86 37.38 -21.18
C GLY A 406 -17.44 38.41 -20.21
N THR A 407 -16.71 38.69 -19.13
CA THR A 407 -16.81 39.96 -18.40
C THR A 407 -15.41 40.35 -17.96
N THR A 408 -14.81 41.21 -18.78
CA THR A 408 -14.08 42.39 -18.31
C THR A 408 -14.82 43.01 -17.13
N ASP A 409 -14.15 43.06 -15.97
CA ASP A 409 -13.90 44.29 -15.22
C ASP A 409 -12.70 44.08 -14.29
#